data_AF-A0A382KY38-F1
#
_entry.id   AF-A0A382KY38-F1
#
_cell.length_a   1.000
_cell.length_b   1.000
_cell.length_c   1.000
_cell.angle_alpha   90.00
_cell.angle_beta   90.00
_cell.angle_gamma   90.00
#
_symmetry.space_group_name_H-M   'P 1'
#
loop_
_entity.id
_entity.type
_entity.pdbx_description
1 polymer ?
#
loop_
_entity_poly.entity_id
_entity_poly.type
_entity_poly.pdbx_seq_one_letter_code
_entity_poly.pdbx_strand_id
1 'polypeptide(L)' 'METIFLIGVSFLTSTFTAVIGMGGGIMLISVMPGLLPAAAIVPVHGAVQLASNSSRVLFGWRHI' A
#
# COMPACT_ATOMS: atom_id res chain seq x y z
N MET A 1 -6.79 -14.45 -12.46
CA MET A 1 -6.93 -13.11 -13.08
C MET A 1 -6.96 -12.00 -12.04
N GLU A 2 -7.70 -12.16 -10.93
CA GLU A 2 -7.81 -11.16 -9.86
C GLU A 2 -6.47 -10.81 -9.19
N THR A 3 -5.58 -11.78 -8.98
CA THR A 3 -4.28 -11.55 -8.33
C THR A 3 -3.38 -10.60 -9.13
N ILE A 4 -3.38 -10.71 -10.46
CA ILE A 4 -2.56 -9.84 -11.34
C ILE A 4 -3.08 -8.40 -11.30
N PHE A 5 -4.40 -8.23 -11.25
CA PHE A 5 -5.03 -6.93 -11.09
C PHE A 5 -4.67 -6.28 -9.75
N LEU A 6 -4.73 -7.04 -8.66
CA LEU A 6 -4.35 -6.56 -7.32
C LEU A 6 -2.86 -6.18 -7.24
N ILE A 7 -1.98 -6.94 -7.90
CA ILE A 7 -0.55 -6.63 -8.00
C ILE A 7 -0.34 -5.29 -8.71
N GLY A 8 -1.01 -5.05 -9.84
CA GLY A 8 -0.91 -3.79 -10.59
C GLY A 8 -1.39 -2.58 -9.78
N VAL A 9 -2.53 -2.72 -9.10
CA VAL A 9 -3.09 -1.66 -8.24
C VAL A 9 -2.18 -1.36 -7.05
N SER A 10 -1.60 -2.39 -6.43
CA SER A 10 -0.68 -2.23 -5.29
C SER A 10 0.64 -1.56 -5.70
N PHE A 11 1.14 -1.82 -6.91
CA PHE A 11 2.32 -1.16 -7.45
C PHE A 11 2.07 0.34 -7.72
N LEU A 12 0.93 0.68 -8.32
CA LEU A 12 0.53 2.06 -8.58
C LEU A 12 0.34 2.85 -7.28
N THR A 13 -0.35 2.30 -6.30
CA THR A 13 -0.54 2.97 -4.99
C THR A 13 0.77 3.16 -4.24
N SER A 14 1.70 2.19 -4.29
CA SER A 14 3.03 2.34 -3.71
C SER A 14 3.85 3.43 -4.40
N THR A 15 3.81 3.48 -5.74
CA THR A 15 4.49 4.52 -6.54
C THR A 15 3.92 5.91 -6.25
N PHE A 16 2.60 6.03 -6.17
CA PHE A 16 1.92 7.29 -5.82
C PHE A 16 2.25 7.75 -4.40
N THR A 17 2.35 6.80 -3.46
CA THR A 17 2.77 7.06 -2.08
C THR A 17 4.23 7.48 -1.96
N ALA A 18 5.10 6.98 -2.85
CA ALA A 18 6.50 7.37 -2.95
C ALA A 18 6.66 8.79 -3.54
N VAL A 19 5.79 9.18 -4.49
CA VAL A 19 5.82 10.49 -5.16
C VAL A 19 5.17 11.60 -4.33
N ILE A 20 4.02 11.33 -3.68
CA ILE A 20 3.22 12.35 -2.98
C ILE A 20 3.52 12.38 -1.46
N GLY A 21 4.14 11.33 -0.91
CA GLY A 21 4.53 11.27 0.50
C GLY A 21 3.39 11.02 1.50
N MET A 22 2.14 11.42 1.21
CA MET A 22 0.98 11.21 2.09
C MET A 22 -0.31 10.99 1.28
N GLY A 23 -0.97 9.83 1.43
CA GLY A 23 -2.33 9.59 0.92
C GLY A 23 -2.65 8.21 0.35
N GLY A 24 -1.66 7.44 -0.12
CA GLY A 24 -1.94 6.17 -0.80
C GLY A 24 -2.51 5.08 0.10
N GLY A 25 -2.28 5.13 1.42
CA GLY A 25 -2.97 4.25 2.37
C GLY A 25 -4.48 4.46 2.38
N ILE A 26 -4.94 5.72 2.30
CA ILE A 26 -6.37 6.06 2.28
C ILE A 26 -6.99 5.59 0.96
N MET A 27 -6.31 5.79 -0.19
CA MET A 27 -6.79 5.23 -1.46
C MET A 27 -6.86 3.70 -1.42
N LEU A 28 -5.82 3.03 -0.89
CA LEU A 28 -5.76 1.58 -0.82
C LEU A 28 -6.88 0.99 0.05
N ILE A 29 -7.12 1.54 1.23
CA ILE A 29 -8.19 1.04 2.11
C ILE A 29 -9.59 1.33 1.53
N SER A 30 -9.73 2.37 0.72
CA SER A 30 -11.01 2.74 0.09
C SER A 30 -11.43 1.78 -1.03
N VAL A 31 -10.48 1.09 -1.68
CA VAL A 31 -10.77 0.13 -2.77
C VAL A 31 -10.89 -1.32 -2.30
N MET A 32 -10.51 -1.63 -1.06
CA MET A 32 -10.59 -2.98 -0.50
C MET A 32 -12.01 -3.54 -0.28
N PRO A 33 -13.03 -2.73 0.08
CA PRO A 33 -14.41 -3.23 0.19
C PRO A 33 -14.90 -3.89 -1.10
N GLY A 34 -15.47 -5.09 -0.99
CA GLY A 34 -15.95 -5.88 -2.14
C GLY A 34 -14.88 -6.73 -2.83
N LEU A 35 -13.58 -6.47 -2.56
CA LEU A 35 -12.47 -7.29 -3.05
C LEU A 35 -11.96 -8.29 -2.00
N LEU A 36 -12.10 -7.95 -0.72
CA LEU A 36 -11.65 -8.76 0.40
C LEU A 36 -12.77 -8.99 1.42
N PRO A 37 -12.78 -10.14 2.13
CA PRO A 37 -13.58 -10.30 3.33
C PRO A 37 -13.27 -9.20 4.33
N ALA A 38 -14.28 -8.67 5.03
CA ALA A 38 -14.12 -7.54 5.96
C ALA A 38 -13.01 -7.77 7.01
N ALA A 39 -12.89 -9.01 7.50
CA ALA A 39 -11.86 -9.41 8.46
C ALA A 39 -10.42 -9.33 7.91
N ALA A 40 -10.24 -9.37 6.59
CA ALA A 40 -8.94 -9.33 5.92
C ALA A 40 -8.50 -7.91 5.52
N ILE A 41 -9.41 -6.92 5.52
CA ILE A 41 -9.13 -5.55 5.05
C ILE A 41 -8.03 -4.90 5.90
N VAL A 42 -8.18 -4.88 7.23
CA VAL A 42 -7.22 -4.23 8.13
C VAL A 42 -5.85 -4.93 8.13
N PRO A 43 -5.75 -6.27 8.23
CA PRO A 43 -4.46 -6.98 8.16
C PRO A 43 -3.71 -6.74 6.85
N VAL A 44 -4.40 -6.83 5.71
CA VAL A 44 -3.77 -6.64 4.39
C VAL A 44 -3.33 -5.18 4.21
N HIS A 45 -4.18 -4.22 4.61
CA HIS A 45 -3.82 -2.81 4.59
C HIS A 45 -2.57 -2.51 5.42
N GLY A 46 -2.50 -3.04 6.64
CA GLY A 46 -1.34 -2.89 7.54
C GLY A 46 -0.05 -3.48 6.95
N ALA A 47 -0.12 -4.68 6.36
CA ALA A 47 1.03 -5.33 5.73
C ALA A 47 1.59 -4.50 4.55
N VAL A 48 0.70 -3.98 3.69
CA VAL A 48 1.11 -3.14 2.56
C VAL A 48 1.68 -1.79 3.04
N GLN A 49 1.10 -1.21 4.09
CA GLN A 49 1.62 0.01 4.70
C GLN A 49 2.99 -0.19 5.34
N LEU A 50 3.24 -1.33 6.00
CA LEU A 50 4.55 -1.66 6.52
C LEU A 50 5.57 -1.75 5.38
N ALA A 51 5.29 -2.53 4.33
CA ALA A 51 6.18 -2.64 3.18
C ALA A 51 6.45 -1.28 2.51
N SER A 52 5.41 -0.46 2.31
CA SER A 52 5.54 0.87 1.71
C SER A 52 6.39 1.82 2.58
N ASN A 53 6.13 1.88 3.89
CA ASN A 53 6.89 2.74 4.79
C ASN A 53 8.31 2.23 5.09
N SER A 54 8.56 0.93 5.01
CA SER A 54 9.91 0.37 5.14
C SER A 54 10.86 0.89 4.05
N SER A 55 10.36 1.12 2.84
CA SER A 55 11.17 1.73 1.77
C SER A 55 11.64 3.15 2.13
N ARG A 56 10.76 3.98 2.73
CA ARG A 56 11.10 5.32 3.23
C ARG A 56 12.18 5.27 4.31
N VAL A 57 12.07 4.33 5.23
CA VAL A 57 13.07 4.14 6.31
C VAL A 57 14.40 3.69 5.72
N LEU A 58 14.41 2.69 4.84
CA LEU A 58 15.64 2.15 4.24
C LEU A 58 16.38 3.15 3.35
N PHE A 59 15.66 3.91 2.51
CA PHE A 59 16.27 4.94 1.66
C PHE A 59 16.62 6.21 2.43
N GLY A 60 15.86 6.56 3.47
CA GLY A 60 16.10 7.73 4.32
C GLY A 60 17.18 7.53 5.39
N TRP A 61 17.53 6.28 5.75
CA TRP A 61 18.47 5.98 6.83
C TRP A 61 19.83 6.66 6.65
N ARG A 62 20.31 6.81 5.41
CA ARG A 62 21.60 7.46 5.12
C ARG A 62 21.57 8.99 5.16
N HIS A 63 20.40 9.60 5.39
CA HIS A 63 20.22 11.05 5.42
C HIS A 63 19.78 11.57 6.81
N ILE A 64 19.79 10.69 7.82
CA ILE A 64 19.56 10.97 9.24
C ILE A 64 20.85 10.60 9.99
#